data_AF-A0A1I1MUP0-F1
#
_entry.id   AF-A0A1I1MUP0-F1
#
_cell.length_a   1.000
_cell.length_b   1.000
_cell.length_c   1.000
_cell.angle_alpha   90.00
_cell.angle_beta   90.00
_cell.angle_gamma   90.00
#
_symmetry.space_group_name_H-M   'P 1'
#
loop_
_entity.id
_entity.type
_entity.pdbx_description
1 polymer ?
#
loop_
_entity_poly.entity_id
_entity_poly.type
_entity_poly.pdbx_seq_one_letter_code
_entity_poly.pdbx_strand_id
1 'polypeptide(L)' 'MTYEEYLDEVTTLLVELYDVKEKAAIKYVMNAQAEDFFTLHDDDPVMRTLERAREDAKTIYEQRNKPRPELYRK' A
#
# COMPACT_ATOMS: atom_id res chain seq x y z
N MET A 1 -12.54 0.14 -10.01
CA MET A 1 -11.78 1.37 -10.29
C MET A 1 -10.80 1.11 -11.43
N THR A 2 -10.25 2.14 -12.07
CA THR A 2 -9.04 1.98 -12.89
C THR A 2 -7.84 1.65 -12.00
N TYR A 3 -6.72 1.23 -12.60
CA TYR A 3 -5.50 0.92 -11.85
C TYR A 3 -4.97 2.15 -11.11
N GLU A 4 -4.86 3.29 -11.79
CA GLU A 4 -4.38 4.53 -11.18
C GLU A 4 -5.32 5.04 -10.08
N GLU A 5 -6.64 5.03 -10.30
CA GLU A 5 -7.62 5.39 -9.26
C GLU A 5 -7.51 4.46 -8.04
N TYR A 6 -7.19 3.18 -8.25
CA TYR A 6 -7.00 2.24 -7.15
C TYR A 6 -5.75 2.57 -6.32
N LEU A 7 -4.64 2.92 -6.97
CA LEU A 7 -3.41 3.32 -6.28
C LEU A 7 -3.55 4.65 -5.53
N ASP A 8 -4.28 5.59 -6.12
CA ASP A 8 -4.61 6.86 -5.47
C ASP A 8 -5.51 6.64 -4.25
N GLU A 9 -6.50 5.74 -4.34
CA GLU A 9 -7.36 5.37 -3.22
C GLU A 9 -6.55 4.72 -2.08
N VAL A 10 -5.66 3.77 -2.38
CA VAL A 10 -4.76 3.17 -1.37
C VAL A 10 -3.88 4.25 -0.71
N THR A 11 -3.38 5.20 -1.49
CA THR A 11 -2.57 6.33 -0.98
C THR A 11 -3.39 7.21 -0.05
N THR A 12 -4.62 7.56 -0.44
CA THR A 12 -5.55 8.36 0.36
C THR A 12 -5.87 7.67 1.67
N LEU A 13 -6.18 6.37 1.64
CA LEU A 13 -6.47 5.58 2.84
C LEU A 13 -5.28 5.48 3.80
N LEU A 14 -4.03 5.46 3.29
CA LEU A 14 -2.85 5.53 4.15
C LEU A 14 -2.76 6.85 4.92
N VAL A 15 -3.13 7.97 4.28
CA VAL A 15 -3.18 9.29 4.92
C VAL A 15 -4.30 9.32 5.95
N GLU A 16 -5.51 8.95 5.55
CA GLU A 16 -6.72 9.10 6.36
C GLU A 16 -6.79 8.15 7.56
N LEU A 17 -6.43 6.87 7.37
CA LEU A 17 -6.60 5.84 8.40
C LEU A 17 -5.40 5.76 9.37
N TYR A 18 -4.22 6.15 8.91
CA TYR A 18 -2.97 5.92 9.63
C TYR A 18 -2.13 7.17 9.88
N ASP A 19 -2.65 8.36 9.55
CA ASP A 19 -1.97 9.65 9.70
C ASP A 19 -0.57 9.67 9.04
N VAL A 20 -0.42 8.89 7.96
CA VAL A 20 0.83 8.88 7.18
C VAL A 20 0.86 10.16 6.36
N LYS A 21 1.96 10.91 6.44
CA LYS A 21 2.15 12.09 5.59
C LYS A 21 2.01 11.70 4.11
N GLU A 22 1.27 12.48 3.33
CA GLU A 22 1.00 12.23 1.90
C GLU A 22 2.23 11.81 1.10
N LYS A 23 3.34 12.56 1.19
CA LYS A 23 4.61 12.22 0.51
C LYS A 23 5.17 10.85 0.92
N ALA A 24 4.96 10.43 2.17
CA ALA A 24 5.37 9.12 2.65
C ALA A 24 4.41 8.03 2.17
N ALA A 25 3.10 8.28 2.16
CA ALA A 25 2.09 7.38 1.63
C ALA A 25 2.34 7.06 0.14
N ILE A 26 2.56 8.09 -0.68
CA ILE A 26 2.94 7.94 -2.10
C ILE A 26 4.19 7.05 -2.22
N LYS A 27 5.23 7.34 -1.42
CA LYS A 27 6.46 6.55 -1.43
C LYS A 27 6.23 5.09 -1.03
N TYR A 28 5.30 4.82 -0.11
CA TYR A 28 4.97 3.46 0.29
C TYR A 28 4.30 2.69 -0.85
N VAL A 29 3.33 3.30 -1.52
CA VAL A 29 2.65 2.71 -2.68
C VAL A 29 3.62 2.49 -3.84
N MET A 30 4.46 3.48 -4.17
CA MET A 30 5.50 3.32 -5.21
C MET A 30 6.47 2.17 -4.92
N ASN A 31 6.89 2.00 -3.65
CA ASN A 31 7.76 0.88 -3.30
C ASN A 31 7.02 -0.46 -3.40
N ALA A 32 5.74 -0.52 -2.98
CA ALA A 32 4.94 -1.72 -3.11
C ALA A 32 4.73 -2.10 -4.60
N GLN A 33 4.53 -1.11 -5.48
CA GLN A 33 4.54 -1.33 -6.93
C GLN A 33 5.88 -1.92 -7.42
N ALA A 34 7.00 -1.38 -6.97
CA ALA A 34 8.33 -1.90 -7.32
C ALA A 34 8.64 -3.29 -6.77
N GLU A 35 7.89 -3.76 -5.77
CA GLU A 35 7.98 -5.09 -5.16
C GLU A 35 6.89 -6.06 -5.72
N ASP A 36 6.28 -5.72 -6.86
CA ASP A 36 5.25 -6.53 -7.54
C ASP A 36 3.98 -6.78 -6.70
N PHE A 37 3.73 -5.95 -5.67
CA PHE A 37 2.58 -6.12 -4.77
C PHE A 37 1.23 -5.96 -5.49
N PHE A 38 1.18 -5.10 -6.51
CA PHE A 38 -0.06 -4.76 -7.21
C PHE A 38 -0.26 -5.49 -8.54
N THR A 39 0.60 -6.44 -8.92
CA THR A 39 0.53 -7.13 -10.23
C THR A 39 -0.84 -7.77 -10.48
N LEU A 40 -1.43 -8.43 -9.47
CA LEU A 40 -2.78 -9.01 -9.60
C LEU A 40 -3.89 -7.96 -9.77
N HIS A 41 -3.71 -6.74 -9.26
CA HIS A 41 -4.67 -5.65 -9.42
C HIS A 41 -4.59 -4.99 -10.79
N ASP A 42 -3.42 -5.09 -11.45
CA ASP A 42 -3.23 -4.66 -12.83
C ASP A 42 -3.89 -5.65 -13.80
N ASP A 43 -3.62 -6.96 -13.59
CA ASP A 43 -4.15 -8.05 -14.41
C ASP A 43 -5.65 -8.29 -14.25
N ASP A 44 -6.19 -8.14 -13.02
CA ASP A 44 -7.60 -8.38 -12.73
C ASP A 44 -8.33 -7.11 -12.23
N PRO A 45 -9.05 -6.43 -13.14
CA PRO A 45 -9.89 -5.29 -12.81
C PRO A 45 -10.88 -5.48 -11.66
N VAL A 46 -11.37 -6.71 -11.41
CA VAL A 46 -12.37 -6.96 -10.38
C VAL A 46 -11.81 -6.89 -8.97
N MET A 47 -10.48 -7.01 -8.83
CA MET A 47 -9.78 -6.86 -7.54
C MET A 47 -9.74 -5.42 -7.04
N ARG A 48 -9.93 -4.43 -7.94
CA ARG A 48 -9.82 -3.00 -7.63
C ARG A 48 -11.10 -2.45 -7.00
N THR A 49 -11.42 -2.95 -5.82
CA THR A 49 -12.55 -2.54 -4.96
C THR A 49 -12.08 -1.71 -3.78
N LEU A 50 -13.00 -0.92 -3.20
CA LEU A 50 -12.69 -0.09 -2.03
C LEU A 50 -12.32 -0.93 -0.79
N GLU A 51 -12.96 -2.09 -0.62
CA GLU A 51 -12.64 -3.02 0.45
C GLU A 51 -11.20 -3.52 0.33
N ARG A 52 -10.80 -3.92 -0.89
CA ARG A 52 -9.44 -4.37 -1.16
C ARG A 52 -8.41 -3.26 -0.95
N ALA A 53 -8.71 -2.03 -1.38
CA ALA A 53 -7.83 -0.89 -1.17
C ALA A 53 -7.53 -0.64 0.33
N ARG A 54 -8.53 -0.83 1.20
CA ARG A 54 -8.35 -0.73 2.66
C ARG A 54 -7.45 -1.84 3.21
N GLU A 55 -7.63 -3.08 2.75
CA GLU A 55 -6.79 -4.21 3.16
C GLU A 55 -5.33 -4.02 2.73
N ASP A 56 -5.12 -3.52 1.52
CA ASP A 56 -3.78 -3.26 1.00
C ASP A 56 -3.11 -2.08 1.71
N ALA A 57 -3.83 -0.99 1.97
CA ALA A 57 -3.33 0.13 2.78
C ALA A 57 -2.89 -0.33 4.17
N LYS A 58 -3.69 -1.18 4.83
CA LYS A 58 -3.34 -1.80 6.11
C LYS A 58 -2.07 -2.64 5.99
N THR A 59 -2.00 -3.51 4.98
CA THR A 59 -0.86 -4.42 4.77
C THR A 59 0.44 -3.64 4.56
N ILE A 60 0.40 -2.60 3.72
CA ILE A 60 1.54 -1.72 3.44
C ILE A 60 1.99 -0.99 4.71
N TYR A 61 1.05 -0.44 5.48
CA TYR A 61 1.36 0.22 6.75
C TYR A 61 2.02 -0.74 7.75
N GLU A 62 1.46 -1.94 7.92
CA GLU A 62 2.02 -2.94 8.84
C GLU A 62 3.42 -3.40 8.40
N GLN A 63 3.65 -3.66 7.11
CA GLN A 63 4.96 -4.05 6.59
C GLN A 63 6.03 -2.98 6.86
N ARG A 64 5.67 -1.70 6.80
CA ARG A 64 6.59 -0.58 7.08
C ARG A 64 6.89 -0.41 8.56
N ASN A 65 5.94 -0.71 9.43
CA ASN A 65 6.06 -0.52 10.87
C ASN A 65 6.46 -1.80 11.63
N LYS A 66 6.55 -2.95 10.95
CA LYS A 66 7.12 -4.16 11.55
C LYS A 66 8.59 -3.89 11.94
N PRO A 67 8.98 -4.14 13.20
CA PRO A 67 10.39 -4.08 13.57
C PRO A 67 11.14 -5.08 12.69
N ARG A 68 12.22 -4.67 12.03
CA ARG A 68 13.11 -5.57 11.30
C ARG A 68 14.02 -6.28 12.30
N PRO A 69 13.76 -7.54 12.70
CA PRO A 69 14.57 -8.22 13.71
C PRO A 69 16.01 -8.45 13.24
N GLU A 70 16.25 -8.46 11.92
CA GLU A 70 17.58 -8.67 11.33
C GLU A 70 18.60 -7.58 11.66
N LEU A 71 18.14 -6.36 11.99
CA LEU A 71 19.00 -5.25 12.44
C LEU A 71 19.47 -5.37 13.90
N TYR A 72 18.92 -6.30 14.68
CA TYR A 72 19.21 -6.48 16.10
C TYR A 72 20.09 -7.70 16.41
N ARG A 73 20.57 -8.43 15.40
CA ARG A 73 21.55 -9.51 15.59
C ARG A 73 22.95 -8.90 15.77
N LYS A 74 23.35 -8.67 17.02
CA LYS A 74 24.74 -8.37 17.41
C LYS A 74 25.63 -9.61 17.32
#